data_AF-A0AAQ4PC64-F1
#
_entry.id   AF-A0AAQ4PC64-F1
#
_cell.length_a   1.000
_cell.length_b   1.000
_cell.length_c   1.000
_cell.angle_alpha   90.00
_cell.angle_beta   90.00
_cell.angle_gamma   90.00
#
_symmetry.space_group_name_H-M   'P 1'
#
loop_
_entity.id
_entity.type
_entity.pdbx_description
1 polymer ?
#
loop_
_entity_poly.entity_id
_entity_poly.type
_entity_poly.pdbx_seq_one_letter_code
_entity_poly.pdbx_strand_id
1 'polypeptide(L)'
;MSESSDDDAPALSAHALAALQEFYNETSDAPPAPQFAVGAVEEDWRMSQFWYSDETATRLAEELVREAGEGGRIACVSAPSVYQKLKQGVVLGSDRVSAVVLEFDRRFAAYGDDFVFYDYNEPLTLPPPAATEHSFDIVLADPPYLSEECLSKVSQTVRYLSKGKVLLCTGETILVIITHVINIIIMCTGETILVIITHVIDIIIMCTGETLLVIITHVINIIIL
;
A
#
# COMPACT_ATOMS: atom_id res chain seq x y z
N MET A 1 35.32 -43.66 -6.20
CA MET A 1 34.17 -44.31 -5.56
C MET A 1 33.09 -43.26 -5.42
N SER A 2 31.92 -43.53 -5.98
CA SER A 2 30.75 -42.65 -5.99
C SER A 2 29.78 -43.12 -4.91
N GLU A 3 29.53 -42.30 -3.90
CA GLU A 3 28.45 -42.52 -2.95
C GLU A 3 27.49 -41.32 -3.01
N SER A 4 26.28 -41.62 -3.47
CA SER A 4 25.09 -40.78 -3.49
C SER A 4 24.40 -40.82 -2.13
N SER A 5 24.31 -39.68 -1.45
CA SER A 5 23.50 -39.53 -0.23
C SER A 5 22.48 -38.41 -0.46
N ASP A 6 21.33 -38.79 -1.02
CA ASP A 6 20.24 -37.88 -1.39
C ASP A 6 18.90 -38.41 -0.82
N ASP A 7 18.90 -38.86 0.45
CA ASP A 7 17.75 -39.57 1.03
C ASP A 7 17.48 -39.27 2.51
N ASP A 8 17.55 -38.00 2.91
CA ASP A 8 17.02 -37.55 4.21
C ASP A 8 16.28 -36.20 4.08
N ALA A 9 15.42 -36.09 3.06
CA ALA A 9 14.43 -35.01 3.05
C ALA A 9 13.33 -35.36 4.08
N PRO A 10 13.08 -34.51 5.09
CA PRO A 10 12.03 -34.78 6.07
C PRO A 10 10.66 -34.87 5.37
N ALA A 11 10.02 -36.04 5.47
CA ALA A 11 8.70 -36.29 4.91
C ALA A 11 7.62 -36.14 5.98
N LEU A 12 6.47 -35.60 5.58
CA LEU A 12 5.28 -35.52 6.43
C LEU A 12 4.76 -36.92 6.77
N SER A 13 4.24 -37.09 8.00
CA SER A 13 3.54 -38.34 8.35
C SER A 13 2.30 -38.50 7.48
N ALA A 14 1.88 -39.76 7.23
CA ALA A 14 0.68 -40.03 6.44
C ALA A 14 -0.58 -39.32 7.00
N HIS A 15 -0.65 -39.18 8.32
CA HIS A 15 -1.74 -38.45 8.98
C HIS A 15 -1.67 -36.94 8.72
N ALA A 16 -0.48 -36.34 8.79
CA ALA A 16 -0.30 -34.92 8.47
C ALA A 16 -0.57 -34.61 7.00
N LEU A 17 -0.17 -35.50 6.07
CA LEU A 17 -0.51 -35.38 4.65
C LEU A 17 -2.01 -35.47 4.40
N ALA A 18 -2.70 -36.41 5.05
CA ALA A 18 -4.14 -36.55 4.92
C ALA A 18 -4.89 -35.31 5.44
N ALA A 19 -4.50 -34.79 6.61
CA ALA A 19 -5.08 -33.56 7.16
C ALA A 19 -4.82 -32.35 6.24
N LEU A 20 -3.64 -32.26 5.64
CA LEU A 20 -3.31 -31.20 4.69
C LEU A 20 -4.12 -31.32 3.39
N GLN A 21 -4.32 -32.53 2.87
CA GLN A 21 -5.17 -32.78 1.70
C GLN A 21 -6.64 -32.46 1.97
N GLU A 22 -7.14 -32.80 3.16
CA GLU A 22 -8.51 -32.46 3.60
C GLU A 22 -8.69 -30.94 3.65
N PHE A 23 -7.74 -30.20 4.23
CA PHE A 23 -7.74 -28.74 4.24
C PHE A 23 -7.72 -28.13 2.81
N TYR A 24 -6.88 -28.65 1.91
CA TYR A 24 -6.85 -28.17 0.52
C TYR A 24 -8.15 -28.42 -0.23
N ASN A 25 -8.80 -29.56 0.01
CA ASN A 25 -10.09 -29.87 -0.61
C ASN A 25 -11.19 -28.94 -0.09
N GLU A 26 -11.24 -28.68 1.22
CA GLU A 26 -12.21 -27.75 1.83
C GLU A 26 -12.04 -26.30 1.33
N THR A 27 -10.79 -25.85 1.14
CA THR A 27 -10.49 -24.50 0.62
C THR A 27 -10.75 -24.38 -0.88
N SER A 28 -10.63 -25.48 -1.64
CA SER A 28 -10.86 -25.47 -3.10
C SER A 28 -12.34 -25.43 -3.50
N ASP A 29 -13.27 -25.83 -2.62
CA ASP A 29 -14.72 -25.84 -2.86
C ASP A 29 -15.42 -24.51 -2.50
N ALA A 30 -14.68 -23.51 -2.00
CA ALA A 30 -15.23 -22.19 -1.77
C ALA A 30 -15.56 -21.49 -3.11
N PRO A 31 -16.70 -20.80 -3.24
CA PRO A 31 -16.98 -20.01 -4.43
C PRO A 31 -15.85 -18.97 -4.61
N PRO A 32 -15.40 -18.71 -5.86
CA PRO A 32 -14.33 -17.75 -6.09
C PRO A 32 -14.73 -16.41 -5.46
N ALA A 33 -13.83 -15.89 -4.63
CA ALA A 33 -14.05 -14.59 -4.01
C ALA A 33 -14.32 -13.53 -5.08
N PRO A 34 -15.17 -12.52 -4.81
CA PRO A 34 -15.35 -11.40 -5.72
C PRO A 34 -13.99 -10.85 -6.16
N GLN A 35 -13.84 -10.48 -7.43
CA GLN A 35 -12.57 -10.04 -8.02
C GLN A 35 -11.82 -8.99 -7.18
N PHE A 36 -12.56 -8.10 -6.50
CA PHE A 36 -12.02 -7.04 -5.66
C PHE A 36 -12.19 -7.29 -4.16
N ALA A 37 -12.48 -8.51 -3.70
CA ALA A 37 -12.57 -8.81 -2.27
C ALA A 37 -11.18 -8.74 -1.62
N VAL A 38 -11.10 -8.11 -0.44
CA VAL A 38 -9.86 -8.08 0.35
C VAL A 38 -9.52 -9.51 0.75
N GLY A 39 -8.31 -9.96 0.43
CA GLY A 39 -7.87 -11.35 0.61
C GLY A 39 -8.23 -12.31 -0.56
N ALA A 40 -8.85 -11.85 -1.64
CA ALA A 40 -9.02 -12.66 -2.85
C ALA A 40 -7.68 -13.07 -3.47
N VAL A 41 -6.65 -12.25 -3.28
CA VAL A 41 -5.25 -12.60 -3.48
C VAL A 41 -4.65 -12.84 -2.09
N GLU A 42 -4.20 -14.06 -1.83
CA GLU A 42 -3.57 -14.42 -0.55
C GLU A 42 -2.25 -13.68 -0.34
N GLU A 43 -1.97 -13.31 0.91
CA GLU A 43 -0.73 -12.64 1.32
C GLU A 43 0.50 -13.50 0.98
N ASP A 44 1.47 -12.91 0.27
CA ASP A 44 2.81 -13.48 0.16
C ASP A 44 3.78 -12.77 1.11
N TRP A 45 4.11 -13.46 2.20
CA TRP A 45 5.02 -12.96 3.23
C TRP A 45 6.43 -12.69 2.69
N ARG A 46 6.84 -13.34 1.59
CA ARG A 46 8.14 -13.07 0.94
C ARG A 46 8.17 -11.71 0.26
N MET A 47 7.00 -11.20 -0.12
CA MET A 47 6.82 -9.87 -0.70
C MET A 47 6.47 -8.80 0.35
N SER A 48 6.45 -9.16 1.64
CA SER A 48 6.05 -8.27 2.72
C SER A 48 4.62 -7.73 2.55
N GLN A 49 3.71 -8.59 2.08
CA GLN A 49 2.31 -8.25 1.91
C GLN A 49 1.53 -8.46 3.21
N PHE A 50 0.89 -7.40 3.68
CA PHE A 50 -0.01 -7.42 4.83
C PHE A 50 -1.28 -6.67 4.46
N TRP A 51 -2.43 -7.33 4.53
CA TRP A 51 -3.70 -6.71 4.16
C TRP A 51 -4.31 -5.95 5.34
N TYR A 52 -4.76 -4.72 5.08
CA TYR A 52 -5.55 -3.98 6.06
C TYR A 52 -6.84 -4.72 6.40
N SER A 53 -7.28 -4.57 7.65
CA SER A 53 -8.63 -4.96 8.04
C SER A 53 -9.66 -4.26 7.16
N ASP A 54 -10.84 -4.88 7.02
CA ASP A 54 -11.96 -4.34 6.26
C ASP A 54 -12.30 -2.90 6.67
N GLU A 55 -12.31 -2.64 7.98
CA GLU A 55 -12.57 -1.34 8.57
C GLU A 55 -11.48 -0.32 8.20
N THR A 56 -10.21 -0.66 8.42
CA THR A 56 -9.08 0.23 8.13
C THR A 56 -9.02 0.58 6.64
N ALA A 57 -9.14 -0.41 5.77
CA ALA A 57 -9.12 -0.20 4.32
C ALA A 57 -10.29 0.70 3.87
N THR A 58 -11.47 0.54 4.47
CA THR A 58 -12.65 1.37 4.18
C THR A 58 -12.38 2.83 4.58
N ARG A 59 -11.82 3.06 5.77
CA ARG A 59 -11.49 4.42 6.25
C ARG A 59 -10.46 5.12 5.38
N LEU A 60 -9.41 4.41 4.98
CA LEU A 60 -8.39 4.94 4.06
C LEU A 60 -9.01 5.29 2.70
N ALA A 61 -9.89 4.44 2.17
CA ALA A 61 -10.59 4.71 0.92
C ALA A 61 -11.54 5.92 1.02
N GLU A 62 -12.26 6.10 2.14
CA GLU A 62 -13.08 7.31 2.41
C GLU A 62 -12.24 8.59 2.36
N GLU A 63 -11.05 8.55 2.97
CA GLU A 63 -10.10 9.67 2.97
C GLU A 63 -9.62 9.99 1.55
N LEU A 64 -9.24 8.97 0.78
CA LEU A 64 -8.79 9.15 -0.60
C LEU A 64 -9.87 9.74 -1.50
N VAL A 65 -11.11 9.26 -1.41
CA VAL A 65 -12.24 9.80 -2.19
C VAL A 65 -12.50 11.26 -1.84
N ARG A 66 -12.47 11.59 -0.54
CA ARG A 66 -12.67 12.96 -0.07
C ARG A 66 -11.60 13.91 -0.59
N GLU A 67 -10.33 13.50 -0.49
CA GLU A 67 -9.21 14.34 -0.88
C GLU A 67 -8.98 14.42 -2.39
N ALA A 68 -9.29 13.36 -3.14
CA ALA A 68 -9.25 13.38 -4.60
C ALA A 68 -10.29 14.34 -5.19
N GLY A 69 -11.49 14.39 -4.58
CA GLY A 69 -12.59 15.23 -5.05
C GLY A 69 -13.25 14.71 -6.33
N GLU A 70 -14.22 15.49 -6.85
CA GLU A 70 -15.00 15.12 -8.03
C GLU A 70 -14.12 14.98 -9.28
N GLY A 71 -14.17 13.82 -9.94
CA GLY A 71 -13.33 13.51 -11.11
C GLY A 71 -11.86 13.25 -10.79
N GLY A 72 -11.50 13.16 -9.51
CA GLY A 72 -10.12 13.01 -9.06
C GLY A 72 -9.48 11.66 -9.43
N ARG A 73 -8.16 11.66 -9.56
CA ARG A 73 -7.32 10.48 -9.80
C ARG A 73 -6.57 10.06 -8.55
N ILE A 74 -6.68 8.79 -8.18
CA ILE A 74 -6.03 8.16 -7.03
C ILE A 74 -5.01 7.14 -7.52
N ALA A 75 -3.80 7.17 -6.96
CA ALA A 75 -2.83 6.08 -7.12
C ALA A 75 -2.67 5.35 -5.78
N CYS A 76 -2.87 4.03 -5.78
CA CYS A 76 -2.58 3.15 -4.66
C CYS A 76 -1.24 2.45 -4.91
N VAL A 77 -0.16 2.94 -4.31
CA VAL A 77 1.19 2.38 -4.41
C VAL A 77 1.39 1.35 -3.30
N SER A 78 1.56 0.09 -3.68
CA SER A 78 1.77 -1.03 -2.76
C SER A 78 0.61 -1.23 -1.76
N ALA A 79 -0.60 -0.76 -2.10
CA ALA A 79 -1.77 -0.74 -1.21
C ALA A 79 -3.02 -1.35 -1.86
N PRO A 80 -3.02 -2.67 -2.16
CA PRO A 80 -4.05 -3.29 -2.97
C PRO A 80 -5.37 -3.48 -2.20
N SER A 81 -5.29 -3.67 -0.88
CA SER A 81 -6.46 -3.78 0.01
C SER A 81 -7.33 -2.51 0.04
N VAL A 82 -6.70 -1.33 -0.04
CA VAL A 82 -7.44 -0.05 -0.14
C VAL A 82 -8.00 0.15 -1.54
N TYR A 83 -7.24 -0.18 -2.59
CA TYR A 83 -7.73 -0.15 -3.97
C TYR A 83 -8.98 -1.03 -4.15
N GLN A 84 -8.96 -2.23 -3.57
CA GLN A 84 -10.09 -3.15 -3.56
C GLN A 84 -11.35 -2.48 -2.97
N LYS A 85 -11.23 -1.73 -1.87
CA LYS A 85 -12.35 -0.99 -1.28
C LYS A 85 -12.91 0.10 -2.18
N LEU A 86 -12.05 0.82 -2.89
CA LEU A 86 -12.47 1.81 -3.89
C LEU A 86 -13.29 1.13 -5.01
N LYS A 87 -12.87 -0.05 -5.47
CA LYS A 87 -13.55 -0.77 -6.57
C LYS A 87 -14.81 -1.53 -6.16
N GLN A 88 -14.96 -1.90 -4.89
CA GLN A 88 -16.17 -2.54 -4.38
C GLN A 88 -17.40 -1.61 -4.39
N GLY A 89 -17.21 -0.29 -4.50
CA GLY A 89 -18.32 0.68 -4.48
C GLY A 89 -19.00 0.83 -3.11
N VAL A 90 -18.34 0.36 -2.04
CA VAL A 90 -18.85 0.46 -0.66
C VAL A 90 -18.59 1.83 -0.04
N VAL A 91 -17.62 2.57 -0.58
CA VAL A 91 -17.29 3.94 -0.15
C VAL A 91 -18.07 4.95 -0.98
N LEU A 92 -18.84 5.81 -0.30
CA LEU A 92 -19.62 6.89 -0.92
C LEU A 92 -18.73 7.81 -1.78
N GLY A 93 -19.02 7.89 -3.08
CA GLY A 93 -18.28 8.73 -4.02
C GLY A 93 -17.15 8.05 -4.79
N SER A 94 -16.96 6.75 -4.59
CA SER A 94 -15.99 5.97 -5.38
C SER A 94 -16.30 5.97 -6.88
N ASP A 95 -17.57 6.16 -7.25
CA ASP A 95 -18.05 6.29 -8.63
C ASP A 95 -17.61 7.61 -9.31
N ARG A 96 -17.15 8.58 -8.53
CA ARG A 96 -16.76 9.92 -8.99
C ARG A 96 -15.26 10.07 -9.20
N VAL A 97 -14.48 9.07 -8.79
CA VAL A 97 -13.02 9.08 -8.86
C VAL A 97 -12.53 7.94 -9.75
N SER A 98 -11.30 8.05 -10.23
CA SER A 98 -10.60 6.94 -10.87
C SER A 98 -9.41 6.53 -10.02
N ALA A 99 -9.15 5.22 -9.93
CA ALA A 99 -8.09 4.68 -9.11
C ALA A 99 -7.29 3.65 -9.90
N VAL A 100 -5.97 3.70 -9.79
CA VAL A 100 -5.04 2.68 -10.26
C VAL A 100 -4.28 2.09 -9.09
N VAL A 101 -3.80 0.86 -9.25
CA VAL A 101 -2.96 0.18 -8.27
C VAL A 101 -1.59 -0.12 -8.87
N LEU A 102 -0.55 0.32 -8.17
CA LEU A 102 0.85 0.07 -8.51
C LEU A 102 1.35 -1.04 -7.61
N GLU A 103 1.58 -2.23 -8.17
CA GLU A 103 1.89 -3.44 -7.41
C GLU A 103 2.98 -4.27 -8.06
N PHE A 104 3.84 -4.87 -7.21
CA PHE A 104 4.87 -5.80 -7.67
C PHE A 104 4.28 -7.17 -7.99
N ASP A 105 3.25 -7.56 -7.25
CA ASP A 105 2.62 -8.85 -7.43
C ASP A 105 1.74 -8.89 -8.68
N ARG A 106 2.20 -9.68 -9.66
CA ARG A 106 1.53 -9.83 -10.97
C ARG A 106 0.19 -10.53 -10.88
N ARG A 107 -0.18 -11.15 -9.76
CA ARG A 107 -1.53 -11.70 -9.55
C ARG A 107 -2.59 -10.60 -9.66
N PHE A 108 -2.26 -9.37 -9.30
CA PHE A 108 -3.15 -8.21 -9.45
C PHE A 108 -3.36 -7.75 -10.90
N ALA A 109 -2.66 -8.33 -11.88
CA ALA A 109 -2.96 -8.13 -13.31
C ALA A 109 -4.40 -8.53 -13.68
N ALA A 110 -5.07 -9.32 -12.82
CA ALA A 110 -6.50 -9.59 -12.92
C ALA A 110 -7.37 -8.31 -12.89
N TYR A 111 -6.85 -7.17 -12.42
CA TYR A 111 -7.57 -5.89 -12.41
C TYR A 111 -7.54 -5.13 -13.75
N GLY A 112 -6.91 -5.68 -14.79
CA GLY A 112 -6.91 -5.10 -16.12
C GLY A 112 -6.19 -3.76 -16.18
N ASP A 113 -6.81 -2.77 -16.82
CA ASP A 113 -6.20 -1.46 -17.12
C ASP A 113 -5.87 -0.63 -15.87
N ASP A 114 -6.47 -0.97 -14.72
CA ASP A 114 -6.20 -0.31 -13.45
C ASP A 114 -4.90 -0.82 -12.77
N PHE A 115 -4.37 -1.97 -13.20
CA PHE A 115 -3.13 -2.53 -12.65
C PHE A 115 -1.91 -2.01 -13.39
N VAL A 116 -0.94 -1.53 -12.61
CA VAL A 116 0.37 -1.12 -13.09
C VAL A 116 1.41 -1.97 -12.36
N PHE A 117 2.19 -2.76 -13.11
CA PHE A 117 3.34 -3.44 -12.53
C PHE A 117 4.34 -2.40 -12.05
N TYR A 118 4.71 -2.50 -10.78
CA TYR A 118 5.59 -1.53 -10.12
C TYR A 118 6.65 -2.27 -9.31
N ASP A 119 7.91 -1.97 -9.61
CA ASP A 119 9.07 -2.40 -8.83
C ASP A 119 9.73 -1.16 -8.23
N TYR A 120 9.73 -1.05 -6.90
CA TYR A 120 10.33 0.11 -6.23
C TYR A 120 11.85 0.22 -6.48
N ASN A 121 12.53 -0.86 -6.90
CA ASN A 121 13.94 -0.79 -7.29
C ASN A 121 14.15 0.09 -8.53
N GLU A 122 13.13 0.14 -9.39
CA GLU A 122 13.04 0.97 -10.60
C GLU A 122 11.86 1.97 -10.51
N PRO A 123 11.90 2.93 -9.57
CA PRO A 123 10.72 3.68 -9.12
C PRO A 123 10.05 4.55 -10.19
N LEU A 124 10.78 4.89 -11.26
CA LEU A 124 10.30 5.73 -12.36
C LEU A 124 10.04 4.94 -13.65
N THR A 125 10.18 3.62 -13.64
CA THR A 125 9.84 2.74 -14.78
C THR A 125 8.34 2.47 -14.77
N LEU A 126 7.56 3.51 -15.05
CA LEU A 126 6.10 3.48 -15.03
C LEU A 126 5.53 3.63 -16.45
N PRO A 127 4.61 2.75 -16.89
CA PRO A 127 4.06 2.80 -18.24
C PRO A 127 2.99 3.91 -18.39
N PRO A 128 3.17 4.85 -19.33
CA PRO A 128 2.08 5.70 -19.80
C PRO A 128 1.03 4.88 -20.57
N PRO A 129 -0.27 5.24 -20.55
CA PRO A 129 -0.85 6.43 -19.91
C PRO A 129 -1.32 6.20 -18.47
N ALA A 130 -1.19 4.98 -17.94
CA ALA A 130 -1.73 4.63 -16.63
C ALA A 130 -1.09 5.48 -15.52
N ALA A 131 0.25 5.57 -15.52
CA ALA A 131 1.02 6.32 -14.54
C ALA A 131 1.97 7.31 -15.22
N THR A 132 1.64 8.61 -15.14
CA THR A 132 2.45 9.69 -15.69
C THR A 132 2.73 10.76 -14.64
N GLU A 133 3.73 11.59 -14.91
CA GLU A 133 4.15 12.68 -14.03
C GLU A 133 2.97 13.60 -13.64
N HIS A 134 2.85 13.88 -12.34
CA HIS A 134 1.88 14.79 -11.73
C HIS A 134 0.43 14.58 -12.20
N SER A 135 0.03 13.32 -12.39
CA SER A 135 -1.30 12.97 -12.91
C SER A 135 -2.33 12.62 -11.84
N PHE A 136 -1.90 12.40 -10.58
CA PHE A 136 -2.76 11.96 -9.49
C PHE A 136 -3.04 13.09 -8.49
N ASP A 137 -4.31 13.28 -8.17
CA ASP A 137 -4.79 14.29 -7.21
C ASP A 137 -4.44 13.90 -5.77
N ILE A 138 -4.38 12.59 -5.48
CA ILE A 138 -3.81 12.03 -4.25
C ILE A 138 -3.11 10.70 -4.52
N VAL A 139 -1.99 10.48 -3.83
CA VAL A 139 -1.25 9.21 -3.86
C VAL A 139 -1.29 8.57 -2.49
N LEU A 140 -1.84 7.37 -2.38
CA LEU A 140 -1.64 6.48 -1.24
C LEU A 140 -0.35 5.69 -1.46
N ALA A 141 0.53 5.67 -0.47
CA ALA A 141 1.70 4.80 -0.47
C ALA A 141 1.73 3.95 0.80
N ASP A 142 1.96 2.65 0.62
CA ASP A 142 2.16 1.69 1.70
C ASP A 142 3.41 0.83 1.39
N PRO A 143 4.62 1.38 1.62
CA PRO A 143 5.86 0.74 1.21
C PRO A 143 6.00 -0.68 1.79
N PRO A 144 6.45 -1.68 0.99
CA PRO A 144 6.55 -3.06 1.46
C PRO A 144 7.61 -3.23 2.57
N TYR A 145 8.61 -2.35 2.61
CA TYR A 145 9.69 -2.39 3.59
C TYR A 145 9.93 -1.02 4.22
N LEU A 146 10.36 -1.04 5.48
CA LEU A 146 10.72 0.14 6.26
C LEU A 146 12.19 0.55 6.12
N SER A 147 12.93 -0.07 5.19
CA SER A 147 14.32 0.30 4.94
C SER A 147 14.42 1.71 4.33
N GLU A 148 15.47 2.45 4.68
CA GLU A 148 15.74 3.78 4.13
C GLU A 148 15.74 3.78 2.60
N GLU A 149 16.33 2.74 1.99
CA GLU A 149 16.34 2.56 0.54
C GLU A 149 14.93 2.43 -0.04
N CYS A 150 14.08 1.57 0.53
CA CYS A 150 12.70 1.38 0.07
C CYS A 150 11.91 2.69 0.20
N LEU A 151 11.96 3.34 1.36
CA LEU A 151 11.27 4.60 1.60
C LEU A 151 11.75 5.71 0.64
N SER A 152 13.06 5.81 0.43
CA SER A 152 13.65 6.76 -0.52
C SER A 152 13.16 6.53 -1.94
N LYS A 153 13.12 5.28 -2.40
CA LYS A 153 12.66 4.92 -3.74
C LYS A 153 11.15 5.13 -3.92
N VAL A 154 10.33 4.71 -2.97
CA VAL A 154 8.88 4.97 -3.01
C VAL A 154 8.59 6.47 -2.96
N SER A 155 9.38 7.26 -2.22
CA SER A 155 9.23 8.72 -2.21
C SER A 155 9.47 9.36 -3.58
N GLN A 156 10.39 8.80 -4.39
CA GLN A 156 10.62 9.25 -5.76
C GLN A 156 9.39 8.97 -6.63
N THR A 157 8.80 7.78 -6.52
CA THR A 157 7.54 7.41 -7.19
C THR A 157 6.41 8.34 -6.80
N VAL A 158 6.19 8.55 -5.50
CA VAL A 158 5.13 9.43 -4.98
C VAL A 158 5.30 10.85 -5.49
N ARG A 159 6.53 11.39 -5.46
CA ARG A 159 6.84 12.72 -5.97
C ARG A 159 6.56 12.84 -7.46
N TYR A 160 6.91 11.82 -8.23
CA TYR A 160 6.66 11.79 -9.67
C TYR A 160 5.16 11.76 -9.96
N LEU A 161 4.36 11.01 -9.20
CA LEU A 161 2.93 10.81 -9.49
C LEU A 161 2.02 11.94 -8.96
N SER A 162 2.31 12.46 -7.76
CA SER A 162 1.40 13.34 -7.02
C SER A 162 1.39 14.77 -7.58
N LYS A 163 0.19 15.37 -7.63
CA LYS A 163 0.00 16.83 -7.83
C LYS A 163 0.23 17.64 -6.55
N GLY A 164 0.39 16.99 -5.40
CA GLY A 164 0.70 17.66 -4.13
C GLY A 164 0.02 17.11 -2.87
N LYS A 165 -0.82 16.07 -2.98
CA LYS A 165 -1.41 15.35 -1.83
C LYS A 165 -0.90 13.92 -1.73
N VAL A 166 -0.57 13.49 -0.52
CA VAL A 166 -0.05 12.15 -0.24
C VAL A 166 -0.66 11.61 1.06
N LEU A 167 -1.10 10.36 1.02
CA LEU A 167 -1.40 9.55 2.21
C LEU A 167 -0.31 8.47 2.32
N LEU A 168 0.42 8.45 3.42
CA LEU A 168 1.47 7.44 3.67
C LEU A 168 1.07 6.56 4.85
N CYS A 169 1.00 5.26 4.62
CA CYS A 169 0.82 4.25 5.65
C CYS A 169 2.15 3.58 5.96
N THR A 170 2.41 3.32 7.25
CA THR A 170 3.63 2.67 7.73
C THR A 170 3.43 2.02 9.09
N GLY A 171 4.03 0.85 9.28
CA GLY A 171 3.92 0.03 10.48
C GLY A 171 4.82 0.43 11.67
N GLU A 172 5.90 1.20 11.48
CA GLU A 172 6.77 1.66 12.57
C GLU A 172 7.08 3.16 12.48
N THR A 173 7.75 3.67 13.53
CA THR A 173 8.31 5.03 13.65
C THR A 173 9.07 5.43 12.38
N ILE A 174 8.45 6.21 11.47
CA ILE A 174 9.16 6.72 10.28
C ILE A 174 9.77 8.10 10.56
N LEU A 175 11.10 8.14 10.44
CA LEU A 175 11.86 9.34 10.06
C LEU A 175 11.53 9.71 8.61
N VAL A 176 10.47 10.51 8.42
CA VAL A 176 10.07 10.98 7.10
C VAL A 176 10.94 12.21 6.78
N ILE A 177 12.10 12.03 6.13
CA ILE A 177 12.86 13.17 5.59
C ILE A 177 12.24 13.58 4.24
N ILE A 178 11.16 14.36 4.29
CA ILE A 178 10.61 14.96 3.07
C ILE A 178 11.44 16.19 2.69
N THR A 179 12.30 16.01 1.70
CA THR A 179 13.15 17.06 1.11
C THR A 179 12.41 17.86 0.00
N HIS A 180 11.22 18.43 0.30
CA HIS A 180 10.54 19.55 -0.39
C HIS A 180 9.15 19.32 -1.05
N VAL A 181 8.34 20.38 -0.97
CA VAL A 181 7.02 20.74 -1.54
C VAL A 181 6.00 19.61 -1.71
N ILE A 182 5.39 19.22 -0.60
CA ILE A 182 4.10 18.52 -0.59
C ILE A 182 3.13 19.44 0.14
N ASN A 183 1.96 19.71 -0.45
CA ASN A 183 0.99 20.64 0.14
C ASN A 183 0.29 20.00 1.34
N ILE A 184 -0.09 18.72 1.21
CA ILE A 184 -0.80 17.97 2.25
C ILE A 184 -0.18 16.57 2.41
N ILE A 185 0.21 16.22 3.62
CA ILE A 185 0.63 14.87 4.01
C ILE A 185 -0.32 14.35 5.08
N ILE A 186 -0.90 13.17 4.83
CA ILE A 186 -1.70 12.43 5.80
C ILE A 186 -0.91 11.18 6.19
N MET A 187 -0.64 11.00 7.49
CA MET A 187 0.06 9.82 8.01
C MET A 187 -0.82 9.04 8.97
N CYS A 188 -0.89 7.72 8.78
CA CYS A 188 -1.57 6.80 9.69
C CYS A 188 -0.56 5.77 10.20
N THR A 189 -0.32 5.71 11.51
CA THR A 189 0.61 4.74 12.14
C THR A 189 0.02 4.17 13.43
N GLY A 190 0.42 2.94 13.78
CA GLY A 190 0.07 2.29 15.05
C GLY A 190 1.02 2.60 16.21
N GLU A 191 2.15 3.26 15.95
CA GLU A 191 3.22 3.54 16.92
C GLU A 191 3.64 5.03 16.95
N THR A 192 4.59 5.36 17.83
CA THR A 192 5.24 6.67 17.99
C THR A 192 5.75 7.24 16.65
N ILE A 193 5.44 8.52 16.38
CA ILE A 193 5.83 9.20 15.13
C ILE A 193 6.96 10.20 15.41
N LEU A 194 8.10 10.08 14.71
CA LEU A 194 9.19 11.08 14.65
C LEU A 194 9.32 11.66 13.24
N VAL A 195 8.67 12.80 12.97
CA VAL A 195 8.78 13.46 11.67
C VAL A 195 9.80 14.59 11.76
N ILE A 196 10.88 14.52 10.96
CA ILE A 196 11.87 15.59 10.80
C ILE A 196 11.61 16.28 9.46
N ILE A 197 11.03 17.47 9.53
CA ILE A 197 10.68 18.25 8.35
C ILE A 197 11.75 19.31 8.12
N THR A 198 12.42 19.28 6.97
CA THR A 198 13.42 20.28 6.59
C THR A 198 12.86 21.42 5.73
N HIS A 199 11.58 21.41 5.33
CA HIS A 199 10.98 22.39 4.38
C HIS A 199 9.51 22.77 4.64
N VAL A 200 8.93 23.60 3.75
CA VAL A 200 7.54 24.10 3.81
C VAL A 200 6.56 23.02 3.38
N ILE A 201 5.68 22.63 4.29
CA ILE A 201 4.47 21.83 4.07
C ILE A 201 3.30 22.68 4.59
N ASP A 202 2.21 22.80 3.83
CA ASP A 202 1.09 23.67 4.23
C ASP A 202 0.26 23.03 5.34
N ILE A 203 -0.05 21.73 5.22
CA ILE A 203 -0.88 20.99 6.18
C ILE A 203 -0.31 19.58 6.39
N ILE A 204 -0.20 19.19 7.66
CA ILE A 204 0.09 17.81 8.05
C ILE A 204 -1.02 17.30 8.94
N ILE A 205 -1.62 16.18 8.53
CA ILE A 205 -2.62 15.46 9.30
C ILE A 205 -1.99 14.14 9.75
N MET A 206 -1.94 13.91 11.06
CA MET A 206 -1.44 12.65 11.61
C MET A 206 -2.54 11.99 12.43
N CYS A 207 -2.71 10.68 12.22
CA CYS A 207 -3.55 9.81 13.05
C CYS A 207 -2.65 8.73 13.67
N THR A 208 -2.52 8.73 14.99
CA THR A 208 -1.72 7.76 15.76
C THR A 208 -2.45 7.32 17.03
N GLY A 209 -2.24 6.07 17.44
CA GLY A 209 -2.72 5.53 18.71
C GLY A 209 -1.82 5.81 19.92
N GLU A 210 -0.64 6.43 19.73
CA GLU A 210 0.38 6.63 20.77
C GLU A 210 0.99 8.06 20.80
N THR A 211 2.17 8.21 21.44
CA THR A 211 2.87 9.48 21.67
C THR A 211 3.42 10.08 20.37
N LEU A 212 3.16 11.36 20.15
CA LEU A 212 3.59 12.11 18.96
C LEU A 212 4.79 13.01 19.27
N LEU A 213 5.91 12.84 18.53
CA LEU A 213 7.08 13.73 18.60
C LEU A 213 7.35 14.36 17.23
N VAL A 214 6.88 15.58 17.02
CA VAL A 214 7.13 16.33 15.76
C VAL A 214 8.33 17.27 15.94
N ILE A 215 9.38 17.11 15.14
CA ILE A 215 10.49 18.05 15.06
C ILE A 215 10.35 18.86 13.78
N ILE A 216 9.86 20.09 13.92
CA ILE A 216 9.65 21.01 12.81
C ILE A 216 10.77 22.04 12.80
N THR A 217 11.40 22.24 11.64
CA THR A 217 12.41 23.29 11.47
C THR A 217 11.84 24.64 11.01
N HIS A 218 10.53 24.73 10.72
CA HIS A 218 9.81 25.89 10.16
C HIS A 218 8.37 26.02 10.72
N VAL A 219 7.66 27.12 10.43
CA VAL A 219 6.25 27.33 10.85
C VAL A 219 5.32 26.53 9.94
N ILE A 220 4.59 25.56 10.49
CA ILE A 220 3.65 24.67 9.78
C ILE A 220 2.33 24.62 10.57
N ASN A 221 1.19 24.57 9.88
CA ASN A 221 -0.09 24.25 10.53
C ASN A 221 -0.20 22.74 10.71
N ILE A 222 -0.05 22.27 11.95
CA ILE A 222 -0.25 20.86 12.29
C ILE A 222 -1.69 20.67 12.78
N ILE A 223 -2.37 19.67 12.23
CA ILE A 223 -3.66 19.20 12.73
C ILE A 223 -3.46 17.76 13.21
N ILE A 224 -3.65 17.54 14.51
CA ILE A 224 -3.60 16.21 15.13
C ILE A 224 -5.06 15.79 15.34
N LEU A 225 -5.45 14.64 14.77
CA LEU A 225 -6.80 14.07 14.88
C LEU A 225 -6.82 12.84 15.78
#